data_AF-A0A3P7E7S8-F1
#
_entry.id   AF-A0A3P7E7S8-F1
#
_cell.length_a   1.000
_cell.length_b   1.000
_cell.length_c   1.000
_cell.angle_alpha   90.00
_cell.angle_beta   90.00
_cell.angle_gamma   90.00
#
_symmetry.space_group_name_H-M   'P 1'
#
loop_
_entity.id
_entity.type
_entity.pdbx_description
1 polymer ?
#
loop_
_entity_poly.entity_id
_entity_poly.type
_entity_poly.pdbx_seq_one_letter_code
_entity_poly.pdbx_strand_id
1 'polypeptide(L)'
;MEVYAGDRAPQFIEQQYTVLVPEDTEIGSSIVAIRAKRFKPIDKRRSKGKLLYQLYLDTTLIERELSSYFTIDAEDGLVQLIKSLDYDDDTQPKHHQLKVL
;
A
#
# COMPACT_ATOMS: atom_id res chain seq x y z
N MET A 1 -12.01 15.48 31.26
CA MET A 1 -11.86 14.67 30.03
C MET A 1 -10.37 14.54 29.80
N GLU A 2 -9.77 13.38 30.12
CA GLU A 2 -8.34 13.16 29.88
C GLU A 2 -8.18 12.58 28.48
N VAL A 3 -7.46 13.30 27.61
CA VAL A 3 -7.07 12.80 26.29
C VAL A 3 -5.71 12.12 26.46
N TYR A 4 -5.68 10.80 26.40
CA TYR A 4 -4.42 10.06 26.33
C TYR A 4 -3.81 10.24 24.94
N ALA A 5 -2.83 11.15 24.82
CA ALA A 5 -2.11 11.37 23.58
C ALA A 5 -0.95 10.36 23.45
N GLY A 6 -1.23 9.23 22.80
CA GLY A 6 -0.21 8.30 22.31
C GLY A 6 0.40 8.78 20.99
N ASP A 7 1.54 8.19 20.61
CA ASP A 7 2.17 8.47 19.32
C ASP A 7 1.22 8.17 18.17
N ARG A 8 1.04 9.13 17.25
CA ARG A 8 0.18 8.93 16.07
C ARG A 8 0.80 7.91 15.11
N ALA A 9 0.00 6.95 14.65
CA ALA A 9 0.38 6.03 13.58
C ALA A 9 0.64 6.78 12.27
N PRO A 10 1.45 6.22 11.34
CA PRO A 10 1.57 6.78 9.99
C PRO A 10 0.21 6.87 9.29
N GLN A 11 0.10 7.80 8.35
CA GLN A 11 -1.13 8.01 7.59
C GLN A 11 -0.81 8.16 6.11
N PHE A 12 -1.54 7.47 5.24
CA PHE A 12 -1.44 7.70 3.80
C PHE A 12 -1.80 9.15 3.44
N ILE A 13 -1.18 9.67 2.38
CA ILE A 13 -1.53 11.01 1.86
C ILE A 13 -2.95 10.99 1.32
N GLU A 14 -3.28 9.98 0.51
CA GLU A 14 -4.63 9.73 0.00
C GLU A 14 -5.22 8.51 0.69
N GLN A 15 -6.54 8.53 0.93
CA GLN A 15 -7.25 7.39 1.53
C GLN A 15 -7.49 6.27 0.51
N GLN A 16 -7.53 6.60 -0.78
CA GLN A 16 -7.76 5.67 -1.88
C GLN A 16 -6.97 6.13 -3.11
N TYR A 17 -6.47 5.16 -3.88
CA TYR A 17 -5.82 5.38 -5.16
C TYR A 17 -6.60 4.61 -6.22
N THR A 18 -6.96 5.28 -7.32
CA THR A 18 -7.57 4.65 -8.49
C THR A 18 -6.65 4.87 -9.68
N VAL A 19 -6.22 3.78 -10.30
CA VAL A 19 -5.27 3.80 -11.42
C VAL A 19 -5.85 2.95 -12.54
N LEU A 20 -5.80 3.45 -13.78
CA LEU A 20 -6.13 2.69 -14.97
C LEU A 20 -4.83 2.11 -15.53
N VAL A 21 -4.74 0.79 -15.64
CA VAL A 21 -3.53 0.08 -16.12
C VAL A 21 -3.87 -0.72 -17.37
N PRO A 22 -3.43 -0.33 -18.57
CA PRO A 22 -3.71 -1.07 -19.80
C PRO A 22 -3.32 -2.56 -19.71
N GLU A 23 -4.07 -3.45 -20.37
CA GLU A 23 -3.79 -4.90 -20.34
C GLU A 23 -2.44 -5.27 -20.97
N ASP A 24 -1.97 -4.45 -21.92
CA ASP A 24 -0.70 -4.56 -22.62
C ASP A 24 0.49 -3.95 -21.84
N THR A 25 0.27 -3.53 -20.59
CA THR A 25 1.33 -3.00 -19.72
C THR A 25 2.41 -4.05 -19.50
N GLU A 26 3.67 -3.69 -19.77
CA GLU A 26 4.81 -4.59 -19.58
C GLU A 26 5.03 -4.94 -18.09
N ILE A 27 5.34 -6.21 -17.82
CA ILE A 27 5.77 -6.65 -16.49
C ILE A 27 7.02 -5.87 -16.07
N GLY A 28 7.03 -5.36 -14.84
CA GLY A 28 8.06 -4.47 -14.30
C GLY A 28 7.72 -2.98 -14.37
N SER A 29 6.69 -2.59 -15.13
CA SER A 29 6.23 -1.21 -15.22
C SER A 29 5.83 -0.66 -13.86
N SER A 30 6.22 0.58 -13.59
CA SER A 30 5.78 1.35 -12.42
C SER A 30 4.35 1.85 -12.62
N ILE A 31 3.47 1.53 -11.67
CA ILE A 31 2.03 1.81 -11.77
C ILE A 31 1.66 3.07 -10.98
N VAL A 32 2.09 3.16 -9.72
CA VAL A 32 1.80 4.31 -8.86
C VAL A 32 2.80 4.38 -7.71
N ALA A 33 3.14 5.59 -7.27
CA ALA A 33 3.94 5.80 -6.07
C ALA A 33 3.03 6.14 -4.88
N ILE A 34 2.97 5.25 -3.91
CA ILE A 34 2.22 5.41 -2.66
C ILE A 34 3.05 6.20 -1.66
N ARG A 35 2.41 7.14 -0.97
CA ARG A 35 3.09 7.98 0.02
C ARG A 35 2.29 8.02 1.32
N ALA A 36 3.04 8.05 2.43
CA ALA A 36 2.50 8.17 3.76
C ALA A 36 3.32 9.16 4.58
N LYS A 37 2.65 9.82 5.52
CA LYS A 37 3.23 10.78 6.44
C LYS A 37 3.55 10.09 7.76
N ARG A 38 4.82 10.15 8.16
CA ARG A 38 5.26 9.82 9.51
C ARG A 38 5.12 11.05 10.41
N PHE A 39 4.34 10.93 11.48
CA PHE A 39 4.25 11.97 12.49
C PHE A 39 5.44 11.91 13.45
N LYS A 40 5.95 13.09 13.87
CA LYS A 40 6.98 13.19 14.89
C LYS A 40 6.52 12.48 16.19
N PRO A 41 7.43 11.86 16.94
CA PRO A 41 7.10 11.30 18.24
C PRO A 41 6.70 12.41 19.21
N ILE A 42 5.81 12.10 20.16
CA ILE A 42 5.38 13.02 21.21
C ILE A 42 6.55 13.34 22.15
N ASP A 43 7.30 12.32 22.55
CA ASP A 43 8.55 12.50 23.28
C ASP A 43 9.71 12.61 22.29
N LYS A 44 10.35 13.78 22.27
CA LYS A 44 11.50 14.07 21.41
C LYS A 44 12.73 13.21 21.71
N ARG A 45 12.78 12.53 22.87
CA ARG A 45 13.83 11.55 23.22
C ARG A 45 13.64 10.20 22.53
N ARG A 46 12.45 9.92 21.98
CA ARG A 46 12.15 8.72 21.22
C ARG A 46 12.32 8.96 19.72
N SER A 47 12.58 7.89 18.99
CA SER A 47 12.58 7.85 17.52
C SER A 47 11.54 6.86 17.04
N LYS A 48 10.87 7.17 15.92
CA LYS A 48 10.06 6.20 15.18
C LYS A 48 10.89 5.54 14.08
N GLY A 49 10.57 4.30 13.77
CA GLY A 49 11.20 3.55 12.68
C GLY A 49 11.00 4.18 11.30
N LYS A 50 11.61 3.56 10.29
CA LYS A 50 11.29 3.84 8.88
C LYS A 50 9.82 3.47 8.61
N LEU A 51 9.22 4.15 7.64
CA LEU A 51 7.93 3.73 7.12
C LEU A 51 8.14 2.47 6.28
N LEU A 52 7.26 1.48 6.44
CA LEU A 52 7.24 0.30 5.59
C LEU A 52 5.88 0.13 4.92
N TYR A 53 5.88 -0.05 3.60
CA TYR A 53 4.70 -0.24 2.77
C TYR A 53 4.46 -1.72 2.49
N GLN A 54 3.19 -2.10 2.47
CA GLN A 54 2.74 -3.45 2.12
C GLN A 54 1.48 -3.37 1.27
N LEU A 55 1.34 -4.30 0.33
CA LEU A 55 0.22 -4.38 -0.60
C LEU A 55 -0.41 -5.77 -0.53
N TYR A 56 -1.71 -5.79 -0.25
CA TYR A 56 -2.50 -7.00 -0.08
C TYR A 56 -3.64 -7.04 -1.10
N LEU A 57 -4.20 -8.21 -1.35
CA LEU A 57 -5.50 -8.33 -1.99
C LEU A 57 -6.58 -7.80 -1.05
N ASP A 58 -7.55 -7.09 -1.62
CA ASP A 58 -8.75 -6.69 -0.90
C ASP A 58 -9.76 -7.85 -0.93
N THR A 59 -9.66 -8.75 0.05
CA THR A 59 -10.50 -9.95 0.15
C THR A 59 -11.25 -9.99 1.46
N THR A 60 -12.32 -10.78 1.50
CA THR A 60 -13.10 -11.03 2.72
C THR A 60 -12.47 -12.11 3.62
N LEU A 61 -11.30 -12.63 3.25
CA LEU A 61 -10.60 -13.65 4.04
C LEU A 61 -10.09 -13.06 5.35
N ILE A 62 -10.05 -13.88 6.39
CA ILE A 62 -9.52 -13.51 7.71
C ILE A 62 -8.01 -13.20 7.61
N GLU A 63 -7.32 -13.98 6.79
CA GLU A 63 -5.89 -13.82 6.53
C GLU A 63 -5.67 -12.88 5.35
N ARG A 64 -4.71 -11.95 5.49
CA ARG A 64 -4.33 -11.06 4.41
C ARG A 64 -3.44 -11.81 3.43
N GLU A 65 -3.85 -11.81 2.17
CA GLU A 65 -3.07 -12.36 1.06
C GLU A 65 -2.30 -11.24 0.36
N LEU A 66 -1.05 -11.49 -0.04
CA LEU A 66 -0.28 -10.54 -0.83
C LEU A 66 -0.91 -10.36 -2.22
N SER A 67 -0.79 -9.16 -2.78
CA SER A 67 -1.24 -8.93 -4.15
C SER A 67 -0.51 -9.85 -5.14
N SER A 68 -1.28 -10.53 -6.00
CA SER A 68 -0.75 -11.52 -6.95
C SER A 68 -0.30 -10.92 -8.28
N TYR A 69 -0.80 -9.75 -8.65
CA TYR A 69 -0.47 -9.06 -9.91
C TYR A 69 0.45 -7.86 -9.72
N PHE A 70 0.51 -7.32 -8.51
CA PHE A 70 1.29 -6.13 -8.20
C PHE A 70 2.19 -6.37 -6.99
N THR A 71 3.40 -5.83 -7.03
CA THR A 71 4.28 -5.72 -5.86
C THR A 71 4.40 -4.26 -5.42
N ILE A 72 4.84 -4.02 -4.20
CA ILE A 72 5.18 -2.69 -3.69
C ILE A 72 6.58 -2.69 -3.08
N ASP A 73 7.40 -1.69 -3.44
CA ASP A 73 8.66 -1.46 -2.73
C ASP A 73 8.36 -1.04 -1.28
N ALA A 74 8.94 -1.77 -0.33
CA ALA A 74 8.63 -1.59 1.09
C ALA A 74 9.12 -0.25 1.66
N GLU A 75 10.16 0.38 1.12
CA GLU A 75 10.69 1.66 1.63
C GLU A 75 10.17 2.86 0.83
N ASP A 76 10.06 2.72 -0.50
CA ASP A 76 9.71 3.81 -1.41
C ASP A 76 8.22 3.87 -1.77
N GLY A 77 7.46 2.80 -1.52
CA GLY A 77 6.03 2.72 -1.81
C GLY A 77 5.71 2.64 -3.31
N LEU A 78 6.68 2.28 -4.15
CA LEU A 78 6.49 2.16 -5.60
C LEU A 78 5.78 0.85 -5.92
N VAL A 79 4.59 0.93 -6.52
CA VAL A 79 3.83 -0.24 -6.98
C VAL A 79 4.23 -0.58 -8.40
N GLN A 80 4.55 -1.84 -8.67
CA GLN A 80 4.93 -2.35 -9.99
C GLN A 80 4.09 -3.56 -10.39
N LEU A 81 3.87 -3.72 -11.69
CA LEU A 81 3.24 -4.91 -12.26
C LEU A 81 4.22 -6.09 -12.25
N ILE A 82 3.79 -7.25 -11.77
CA ILE A 82 4.63 -8.48 -11.71
C ILE A 82 4.06 -9.64 -12.52
N LYS A 83 2.83 -9.51 -13.01
CA LYS A 83 2.14 -10.52 -13.83
C LYS A 83 1.34 -9.80 -14.91
N SER A 84 1.27 -10.37 -16.11
CA SER A 84 0.46 -9.82 -17.21
C SER A 84 -1.00 -9.70 -16.79
N LEU A 85 -1.66 -8.65 -17.27
CA LEU A 85 -3.08 -8.44 -17.04
C LEU A 85 -3.89 -9.08 -18.16
N ASP A 86 -5.06 -9.58 -17.81
CA ASP A 86 -6.07 -10.07 -18.75
C ASP A 86 -7.43 -9.53 -18.31
N TYR A 87 -8.06 -8.72 -19.17
CA TYR A 87 -9.35 -8.13 -18.87
C TYR A 87 -10.53 -9.06 -19.14
N ASP A 88 -10.31 -10.13 -19.89
CA ASP A 88 -11.29 -11.19 -20.11
C ASP A 88 -11.27 -12.24 -18.97
N ASP A 89 -10.26 -12.21 -18.10
CA ASP A 89 -10.20 -13.03 -16.88
C ASP A 89 -10.96 -12.38 -15.70
N ASP A 90 -12.21 -12.80 -15.51
CA ASP A 90 -13.05 -12.37 -14.38
C ASP A 90 -12.52 -12.77 -13.00
N THR A 91 -11.54 -13.69 -12.92
CA THR A 91 -10.92 -14.09 -11.64
C THR A 91 -9.79 -13.15 -11.23
N GLN A 92 -9.33 -12.27 -12.13
CA GLN A 92 -8.26 -11.31 -11.85
C GLN A 92 -8.70 -10.28 -10.78
N PRO A 93 -7.99 -10.17 -9.64
CA PRO A 93 -8.32 -9.19 -8.62
C PRO A 93 -8.18 -7.75 -9.12
N LYS A 94 -9.20 -6.92 -8.84
CA LYS A 94 -9.24 -5.50 -9.23
C LYS A 94 -9.00 -4.55 -8.04
N HIS A 95 -9.09 -5.07 -6.82
CA HIS A 95 -8.98 -4.29 -5.59
C HIS A 95 -7.84 -4.80 -4.71
N HIS A 96 -7.09 -3.85 -4.17
CA HIS A 96 -5.91 -4.09 -3.35
C HIS A 96 -5.92 -3.17 -2.13
N GLN A 97 -5.45 -3.67 -0.99
CA GLN A 97 -5.34 -2.91 0.24
C GLN A 97 -3.90 -2.52 0.54
N LEU A 98 -3.69 -1.24 0.82
CA LEU A 98 -2.41 -0.70 1.26
C LEU A 98 -2.30 -0.74 2.79
N LYS A 99 -1.13 -1.10 3.30
CA LYS A 99 -0.78 -0.95 4.72
C LYS A 99 0.54 -0.22 4.85
N VAL A 100 0.61 0.70 5.80
CA VAL A 100 1.84 1.36 6.22
C VAL A 100 2.11 1.07 7.69
N LEU A 101 3.36 0.78 8.01
CA LEU A 101 3.87 0.49 9.35
C LEU A 101 4.86 1.56 9.81
#